data_AF-A0A4U0EVN1-F1
#
_entry.id   AF-A0A4U0EVN1-F1
#
_cell.length_a   1.000
_cell.length_b   1.000
_cell.length_c   1.000
_cell.angle_alpha   90.00
_cell.angle_beta   90.00
_cell.angle_gamma   90.00
#
_symmetry.space_group_name_H-M   'P 1'
#
loop_
_entity.id
_entity.type
_entity.pdbx_description
1 polymer ?
#
loop_
_entity_poly.entity_id
_entity_poly.type
_entity_poly.pdbx_seq_one_letter_code
_entity_poly.pdbx_strand_id
1 'polypeptide(L)'
;MKSIIKILIVTIVLLILATLFFSMIKSKSNYTAVAIIENNEHLGKKLMETHCYACHNPTTSHENRLAPPMVAVKKHYKSVNTSKEEFVSALKKWVEAPSEKLSKMPGAVRKFGIMPYAPYKAEDIELIADYIFDNDIEQPEWFQEHYQQEHGKGMGKGKNKN
;
A
#
# COMPACT_ATOMS: atom_id res chain seq x y z
N MET A 1 -68.17 -12.93 4.08
CA MET A 1 -67.49 -11.66 4.43
C MET A 1 -66.29 -11.84 5.36
N LYS A 2 -66.43 -12.41 6.57
CA LYS A 2 -65.32 -12.60 7.53
C LYS A 2 -64.13 -13.41 6.96
N SER A 3 -64.39 -14.45 6.17
CA SER A 3 -63.34 -15.27 5.55
C SER A 3 -62.60 -14.55 4.41
N ILE A 4 -63.28 -13.66 3.68
CA ILE A 4 -62.69 -12.86 2.60
C ILE A 4 -61.75 -11.81 3.20
N ILE A 5 -62.16 -11.18 4.30
CA ILE A 5 -61.33 -10.20 5.04
C ILE A 5 -60.06 -10.86 5.60
N LYS A 6 -60.16 -12.10 6.12
CA LYS A 6 -58.99 -12.85 6.60
C LYS A 6 -58.00 -13.17 5.48
N ILE A 7 -58.49 -13.60 4.32
CA ILE A 7 -57.63 -13.88 3.15
C ILE A 7 -56.93 -12.60 2.69
N LEU A 8 -57.65 -11.48 2.64
CA LEU A 8 -57.10 -10.18 2.23
C LEU A 8 -56.01 -9.68 3.20
N ILE A 9 -56.17 -9.89 4.51
CA ILE A 9 -55.17 -9.51 5.50
C ILE A 9 -53.91 -10.38 5.38
N VAL A 10 -54.07 -11.69 5.19
CA VAL A 10 -52.92 -12.61 5.05
C VAL A 10 -52.09 -12.30 3.79
N THR A 11 -52.73 -11.97 2.67
CA THR A 11 -52.02 -11.62 1.44
C THR A 11 -51.28 -10.29 1.55
N ILE A 12 -51.85 -9.29 2.23
CA ILE A 12 -51.18 -8.00 2.50
C ILE A 12 -49.95 -8.19 3.40
N VAL A 13 -50.06 -9.02 4.45
CA VAL A 13 -48.93 -9.31 5.35
C VAL A 13 -47.79 -10.02 4.62
N LEU A 14 -48.09 -10.97 3.73
CA LEU A 14 -47.08 -11.67 2.91
C LEU A 14 -46.36 -10.73 1.94
N LEU A 15 -47.07 -9.77 1.33
CA LEU A 15 -46.49 -8.76 0.44
C LEU A 15 -45.55 -7.80 1.19
N ILE A 16 -45.89 -7.42 2.43
CA ILE A 16 -45.04 -6.56 3.28
C ILE A 16 -43.78 -7.31 3.72
N LEU A 17 -43.88 -8.60 4.06
CA LEU A 17 -42.72 -9.42 4.38
C LEU A 17 -41.78 -9.60 3.17
N ALA A 18 -42.33 -9.73 1.96
CA ALA A 18 -41.53 -9.87 0.75
C ALA A 18 -40.74 -8.58 0.40
N THR A 19 -41.29 -7.38 0.67
CA THR A 19 -40.58 -6.12 0.41
C THR A 19 -39.47 -5.83 1.42
N LEU A 20 -39.58 -6.32 2.66
CA LEU A 20 -38.53 -6.20 3.67
C LEU A 20 -37.29 -7.09 3.38
N PHE A 21 -37.45 -8.16 2.60
CA PHE A 21 -36.31 -9.01 2.18
C PHE A 21 -35.48 -8.42 1.04
N PHE A 22 -36.03 -7.49 0.24
CA PHE A 22 -35.32 -6.94 -0.93
C PHE A 22 -34.28 -5.84 -0.59
N SER A 23 -34.26 -5.35 0.66
CA SER A 23 -33.29 -4.32 1.10
C SER A 23 -31.89 -4.84 1.42
N MET A 24 -31.63 -6.16 1.44
CA MET A 24 -30.29 -6.70 1.78
C MET A 24 -29.41 -7.12 0.58
N ILE A 25 -29.84 -6.90 -0.67
CA ILE A 25 -29.02 -7.27 -1.86
C ILE A 25 -28.29 -6.07 -2.48
N LYS A 26 -28.55 -4.84 -2.01
CA LYS A 26 -27.89 -3.62 -2.55
C LYS A 26 -26.71 -3.14 -1.70
N SER A 27 -25.80 -4.05 -1.37
CA SER A 27 -24.43 -3.72 -0.96
C SER A 27 -23.46 -4.50 -1.84
N LYS A 28 -23.37 -4.11 -3.12
CA LYS A 28 -22.14 -4.29 -3.87
C LYS A 28 -21.38 -2.97 -3.74
N SER A 29 -20.29 -3.06 -2.98
CA SER A 29 -19.32 -2.01 -2.69
C SER A 29 -18.98 -1.17 -3.94
N ASN A 30 -19.30 0.12 -3.89
CA ASN A 30 -18.72 1.12 -4.76
C ASN A 30 -17.31 1.42 -4.24
N TYR A 31 -16.31 0.71 -4.77
CA TYR A 31 -14.89 0.91 -4.46
C TYR A 31 -14.29 2.21 -5.04
N THR A 32 -15.11 3.20 -5.38
CA THR A 32 -14.65 4.42 -6.07
C THR A 32 -15.03 5.72 -5.36
N ALA A 33 -15.49 5.67 -4.11
CA ALA A 33 -15.83 6.90 -3.36
C ALA A 33 -15.64 6.82 -1.83
N VAL A 34 -14.70 6.01 -1.32
CA VAL A 34 -14.36 6.01 0.12
C VAL A 34 -12.85 5.98 0.30
N ALA A 35 -12.19 7.11 0.04
CA ALA A 35 -10.80 7.33 0.45
C ALA A 35 -10.57 8.74 1.01
N ILE A 36 -11.60 9.35 1.60
CA ILE A 36 -11.45 10.57 2.40
C ILE A 36 -12.19 10.32 3.71
N ILE A 37 -11.48 9.76 4.70
CA ILE A 37 -12.00 9.62 6.06
C ILE A 37 -11.58 10.86 6.83
N GLU A 38 -12.50 11.84 6.91
CA GLU A 38 -12.72 12.88 7.93
C GLU A 38 -11.55 13.79 8.42
N ASN A 39 -10.31 13.49 8.07
CA ASN A 39 -9.17 14.38 8.02
C ASN A 39 -8.57 14.19 6.62
N ASN A 40 -7.99 15.24 6.03
CA ASN A 40 -7.53 15.30 4.64
C ASN A 40 -6.31 14.38 4.32
N GLU A 41 -6.26 13.20 4.91
CA GLU A 41 -5.14 12.27 4.91
C GLU A 41 -5.49 11.01 4.13
N HIS A 42 -4.61 10.65 3.18
CA HIS A 42 -4.81 9.52 2.29
C HIS A 42 -4.79 8.20 3.07
N LEU A 43 -5.79 7.33 2.87
CA LEU A 43 -5.91 6.06 3.60
C LEU A 43 -4.64 5.17 3.49
N GLY A 44 -4.06 5.11 2.29
CA GLY A 44 -2.79 4.40 2.06
C GLY A 44 -1.61 4.93 2.88
N LYS A 45 -1.57 6.23 3.19
CA LYS A 45 -0.54 6.83 4.07
C LYS A 45 -0.68 6.26 5.48
N LYS A 46 -1.89 6.31 6.03
CA LYS A 46 -2.19 5.81 7.37
C LYS A 46 -1.88 4.32 7.51
N LEU A 47 -2.22 3.52 6.50
CA LEU A 47 -1.89 2.09 6.47
C LEU A 47 -0.37 1.86 6.42
N MET A 48 0.37 2.64 5.62
CA MET A 48 1.83 2.54 5.56
C MET A 48 2.49 2.91 6.89
N GLU A 49 2.02 3.96 7.55
CA GLU A 49 2.48 4.36 8.88
C GLU A 49 2.23 3.28 9.92
N THR A 50 1.04 2.67 9.87
CA THR A 50 0.64 1.65 10.84
C THR A 50 1.39 0.33 10.63
N HIS A 51 1.61 -0.07 9.38
CA HIS A 51 2.10 -1.42 9.04
C HIS A 51 3.58 -1.46 8.67
N CYS A 52 4.15 -0.39 8.14
CA CYS A 52 5.51 -0.40 7.57
C CYS A 52 6.52 0.36 8.45
N TYR A 53 6.09 1.39 9.17
CA TYR A 53 7.02 2.29 9.87
C TYR A 53 7.65 1.70 11.13
N ALA A 54 7.23 0.52 11.59
CA ALA A 54 7.96 -0.21 12.63
C ALA A 54 9.45 -0.42 12.25
N CYS A 55 9.75 -0.61 10.96
CA CYS A 55 11.11 -0.78 10.45
C CYS A 55 11.52 0.27 9.40
N HIS A 56 10.56 0.81 8.64
CA HIS A 56 10.80 1.73 7.52
C HIS A 56 10.60 3.22 7.88
N ASN A 57 10.60 3.55 9.17
CA ASN A 57 10.32 4.89 9.69
C ASN A 57 11.13 6.00 8.95
N PRO A 58 10.49 7.12 8.58
CA PRO A 58 11.15 8.19 7.83
C PRO A 58 12.13 9.02 8.67
N THR A 59 12.14 8.93 10.00
CA THR A 59 13.00 9.76 10.86
C THR A 59 14.20 9.00 11.45
N THR A 60 14.27 7.68 11.28
CA THR A 60 15.39 6.89 11.84
C THR A 60 16.72 7.28 11.18
N SER A 61 17.76 7.40 12.03
CA SER A 61 19.13 7.70 11.58
C SER A 61 19.66 6.62 10.63
N HIS A 62 20.70 6.97 9.88
CA HIS A 62 21.29 6.05 8.91
C HIS A 62 21.83 4.76 9.55
N GLU A 63 22.43 4.87 10.73
CA GLU A 63 23.12 3.76 11.40
C GLU A 63 22.17 2.83 12.17
N ASN A 64 21.04 3.36 12.66
CA ASN A 64 20.13 2.61 13.55
C ASN A 64 18.91 2.04 12.83
N ARG A 65 18.82 2.18 11.50
CA ARG A 65 17.66 1.74 10.74
C ARG A 65 17.66 0.23 10.49
N LEU A 66 16.49 -0.38 10.60
CA LEU A 66 16.28 -1.82 10.42
C LEU A 66 15.93 -2.20 8.98
N ALA A 67 15.49 -1.23 8.17
CA ALA A 67 15.05 -1.45 6.79
C ALA A 67 15.35 -0.21 5.93
N PRO A 68 15.35 -0.28 4.59
CA PRO A 68 15.54 0.90 3.74
C PRO A 68 14.40 1.92 3.92
N PRO A 69 14.62 3.24 3.75
CA PRO A 69 13.53 4.20 3.88
C PRO A 69 12.53 4.01 2.73
N MET A 70 11.24 4.27 2.96
CA MET A 70 10.21 4.07 1.94
C MET A 70 10.47 4.89 0.66
N VAL A 71 11.10 6.06 0.77
CA VAL A 71 11.54 6.84 -0.41
C VAL A 71 12.54 6.08 -1.29
N ALA A 72 13.42 5.27 -0.70
CA ALA A 72 14.34 4.41 -1.47
C ALA A 72 13.56 3.28 -2.14
N VAL A 73 12.62 2.67 -1.43
CA VAL A 73 11.72 1.65 -2.00
C VAL A 73 10.99 2.20 -3.22
N LYS A 74 10.37 3.38 -3.09
CA LYS A 74 9.70 4.08 -4.20
C LYS A 74 10.64 4.27 -5.39
N LYS A 75 11.85 4.82 -5.17
CA LYS A 75 12.83 5.05 -6.25
C LYS A 75 13.29 3.78 -6.96
N HIS A 76 13.45 2.66 -6.25
CA HIS A 76 13.86 1.41 -6.87
C HIS A 76 12.71 0.68 -7.58
N TYR A 77 11.47 0.85 -7.12
CA TYR A 77 10.31 0.18 -7.72
C TYR A 77 9.65 1.00 -8.84
N LYS A 78 9.81 2.34 -8.84
CA LYS A 78 9.24 3.28 -9.82
C LYS A 78 10.34 3.92 -10.67
N SER A 79 10.39 3.55 -11.95
CA SER A 79 11.12 4.27 -13.00
C SER A 79 10.18 5.21 -13.78
N VAL A 80 10.74 6.01 -14.69
CA VAL A 80 9.98 6.92 -15.57
C VAL A 80 8.91 6.20 -16.39
N ASN A 81 9.15 4.94 -16.77
CA ASN A 81 8.25 4.15 -17.60
C ASN A 81 7.43 3.12 -16.82
N THR A 82 7.52 3.12 -15.49
CA THR A 82 6.76 2.16 -14.67
C THR A 82 5.30 2.59 -14.59
N SER A 83 4.39 1.74 -15.03
CA SER A 83 2.95 1.97 -14.86
C SER A 83 2.55 1.81 -13.38
N LYS A 84 1.43 2.41 -12.98
CA LYS A 84 0.91 2.25 -11.63
C LYS A 84 0.63 0.77 -11.31
N GLU A 85 0.04 0.05 -12.26
CA GLU A 85 -0.28 -1.37 -12.14
C GLU A 85 0.99 -2.22 -11.97
N GLU A 86 2.04 -1.93 -12.73
CA GLU A 86 3.34 -2.61 -12.59
C GLU A 86 3.98 -2.35 -11.22
N PHE A 87 3.91 -1.11 -10.74
CA PHE A 87 4.42 -0.72 -9.43
C PHE A 87 3.68 -1.44 -8.29
N VAL A 88 2.35 -1.36 -8.31
CA VAL A 88 1.47 -2.01 -7.32
C VAL A 88 1.68 -3.53 -7.35
N SER A 89 1.70 -4.15 -8.53
CA SER A 89 1.93 -5.59 -8.66
C SER A 89 3.29 -6.01 -8.12
N ALA A 90 4.35 -5.23 -8.40
CA ALA A 90 5.69 -5.54 -7.93
C ALA A 90 5.81 -5.41 -6.40
N LEU A 91 5.20 -4.39 -5.79
CA LEU A 91 5.19 -4.24 -4.34
C LEU A 91 4.35 -5.32 -3.66
N LYS A 92 3.14 -5.62 -4.16
CA LYS A 92 2.29 -6.69 -3.61
C LYS A 92 3.03 -8.04 -3.61
N LYS A 93 3.62 -8.42 -4.76
CA LYS A 93 4.42 -9.65 -4.88
C LYS A 93 5.59 -9.70 -3.89
N TRP A 94 6.27 -8.57 -3.69
CA TRP A 94 7.37 -8.50 -2.73
C TRP A 94 6.90 -8.67 -1.29
N VAL A 95 5.80 -8.00 -0.89
CA VAL A 95 5.29 -8.05 0.50
C VAL A 95 4.67 -9.42 0.81
N GLU A 96 3.97 -10.02 -0.15
CA GLU A 96 3.34 -11.35 0.00
C GLU A 96 4.36 -12.48 0.11
N ALA A 97 5.51 -12.37 -0.56
CA ALA A 97 6.54 -13.41 -0.54
C ALA A 97 7.97 -12.81 -0.62
N PRO A 98 8.45 -12.14 0.44
CA PRO A 98 9.77 -11.49 0.41
C PRO A 98 10.87 -12.53 0.14
N SER A 99 11.67 -12.31 -0.91
CA SER A 99 12.73 -13.25 -1.31
C SER A 99 13.77 -12.58 -2.20
N GLU A 100 15.04 -12.99 -2.12
CA GLU A 100 16.13 -12.36 -2.89
C GLU A 100 15.79 -12.21 -4.39
N LYS A 101 15.17 -13.24 -4.98
CA LYS A 101 14.75 -13.28 -6.38
C LYS A 101 13.72 -12.20 -6.74
N LEU A 102 12.82 -11.84 -5.82
CA LEU A 102 11.76 -10.85 -6.05
C LEU A 102 12.20 -9.43 -5.69
N SER A 103 13.34 -9.26 -5.02
CA SER A 103 13.80 -7.93 -4.61
C SER A 103 14.30 -7.13 -5.81
N LYS A 104 13.79 -5.90 -5.97
CA LYS A 104 14.42 -4.88 -6.82
C LYS A 104 15.55 -4.11 -6.10
N MET A 105 15.88 -4.48 -4.87
CA MET A 105 16.81 -3.77 -3.99
C MET A 105 17.89 -4.69 -3.42
N PRO A 106 18.76 -5.30 -4.26
CA PRO A 106 19.77 -6.24 -3.78
C PRO A 106 20.74 -5.61 -2.77
N GLY A 107 21.00 -4.30 -2.86
CA GLY A 107 21.80 -3.58 -1.85
C GLY A 107 21.12 -3.53 -0.48
N ALA A 108 19.80 -3.33 -0.43
CA ALA A 108 19.04 -3.36 0.81
C ALA A 108 18.99 -4.77 1.39
N VAL A 109 18.83 -5.79 0.56
CA VAL A 109 18.89 -7.20 1.00
C VAL A 109 20.25 -7.52 1.62
N ARG A 110 21.36 -7.09 1.01
CA ARG A 110 22.70 -7.28 1.60
C ARG A 110 22.90 -6.55 2.92
N LYS A 111 22.33 -5.35 3.07
CA LYS A 111 22.51 -4.52 4.28
C LYS A 111 21.59 -4.91 5.43
N PHE A 112 20.32 -5.20 5.15
CA PHE A 112 19.27 -5.39 6.15
C PHE A 112 18.73 -6.82 6.21
N GLY A 113 19.11 -7.68 5.27
CA GLY A 113 18.49 -8.98 5.08
C GLY A 113 17.18 -8.93 4.31
N ILE A 114 16.51 -10.07 4.21
CA ILE A 114 15.18 -10.16 3.61
C ILE A 114 14.14 -9.60 4.58
N MET A 115 13.20 -8.81 4.06
CA MET A 115 12.08 -8.29 4.83
C MET A 115 11.30 -9.47 5.42
N PRO A 116 11.03 -9.51 6.73
CA PRO A 116 10.19 -10.55 7.32
C PRO A 116 8.82 -10.58 6.65
N TYR A 117 8.29 -11.79 6.40
CA TYR A 117 6.92 -11.94 5.93
C TYR A 117 5.94 -11.44 6.98
N ALA A 118 4.97 -10.63 6.55
CA ALA A 118 3.88 -10.15 7.37
C ALA A 118 2.55 -10.43 6.66
N PRO A 119 1.57 -11.08 7.30
CA PRO A 119 0.32 -11.50 6.67
C PRO A 119 -0.68 -10.34 6.57
N TYR A 120 -0.29 -9.27 5.89
CA TYR A 120 -1.16 -8.12 5.61
C TYR A 120 -2.23 -8.47 4.57
N LYS A 121 -3.36 -7.77 4.62
CA LYS A 121 -4.41 -7.92 3.60
C LYS A 121 -3.90 -7.36 2.27
N ALA A 122 -4.20 -8.05 1.18
CA ALA A 122 -3.76 -7.65 -0.15
C ALA A 122 -4.30 -6.27 -0.54
N GLU A 123 -5.51 -5.93 -0.08
CA GLU A 123 -6.15 -4.63 -0.30
C GLU A 123 -5.43 -3.50 0.42
N ASP A 124 -4.91 -3.75 1.64
CA ASP A 124 -4.16 -2.74 2.38
C ASP A 124 -2.83 -2.43 1.68
N ILE A 125 -2.14 -3.46 1.16
CA ILE A 125 -0.90 -3.29 0.39
C ILE A 125 -1.15 -2.55 -0.93
N GLU A 126 -2.30 -2.77 -1.55
CA GLU A 126 -2.70 -2.06 -2.76
C GLU A 126 -2.90 -0.56 -2.49
N LEU A 127 -3.62 -0.20 -1.43
CA LEU A 127 -3.81 1.18 -1.01
C LEU A 127 -2.49 1.87 -0.62
N ILE A 128 -1.59 1.14 0.06
CA ILE A 128 -0.24 1.63 0.39
C ILE A 128 0.55 1.89 -0.89
N ALA A 129 0.56 0.94 -1.83
CA ALA A 129 1.31 1.07 -3.07
C ALA A 129 0.77 2.20 -3.96
N ASP A 130 -0.55 2.35 -4.05
CA ASP A 130 -1.22 3.45 -4.75
C ASP A 130 -0.79 4.81 -4.18
N TYR A 131 -0.83 4.96 -2.85
CA TYR A 131 -0.35 6.16 -2.15
C TYR A 131 1.12 6.46 -2.49
N ILE A 132 2.01 5.47 -2.33
CA ILE A 132 3.44 5.65 -2.56
C ILE A 132 3.71 6.06 -4.02
N PHE A 133 2.96 5.51 -4.99
CA PHE A 133 3.19 5.80 -6.40
C PHE A 133 2.96 7.28 -6.72
N ASP A 134 1.81 7.83 -6.31
CA ASP A 134 1.39 9.18 -6.70
C ASP A 134 1.92 10.30 -5.81
N ASN A 135 2.24 10.01 -4.55
CA ASN A 135 2.52 11.05 -3.57
C ASN A 135 4.00 11.17 -3.24
N ASP A 136 4.48 12.38 -3.00
CA ASP A 136 5.73 12.55 -2.27
C ASP A 136 5.55 11.99 -0.86
N ILE A 137 6.54 11.21 -0.43
CA ILE A 137 6.51 10.53 0.86
C ILE A 137 7.67 11.03 1.72
N GLU A 138 7.45 11.02 3.03
CA GLU A 138 8.44 11.44 4.00
C GLU A 138 9.74 10.66 3.84
N GLN A 139 10.85 11.35 4.10
CA GLN A 139 12.19 10.81 3.99
C GLN A 139 13.07 11.31 5.13
N PRO A 140 14.10 10.54 5.52
CA PRO A 140 15.08 11.03 6.48
C PRO A 140 15.82 12.25 5.98
N GLU A 141 16.17 13.16 6.87
CA GLU A 141 16.91 14.39 6.54
C GLU A 141 18.22 14.09 5.79
N TRP A 142 18.92 13.02 6.19
CA TRP A 142 20.17 12.58 5.57
C TRP A 142 20.01 11.93 4.19
N PHE A 143 18.78 11.58 3.77
CA PHE A 143 18.56 10.73 2.60
C PHE A 143 19.06 11.37 1.30
N GLN A 144 18.80 12.66 1.09
CA GLN A 144 19.16 13.35 -0.15
C GLN A 144 20.66 13.47 -0.30
N GLU A 145 21.36 13.88 0.76
CA GLU A 145 22.81 13.96 0.75
C GLU A 145 23.45 12.58 0.50
N HIS A 146 23.00 11.56 1.23
CA HIS A 146 23.50 10.19 1.06
C HIS A 146 23.26 9.68 -0.37
N TYR A 147 22.07 9.90 -0.92
CA TYR A 147 21.73 9.49 -2.28
C TYR A 147 22.63 10.17 -3.33
N GLN A 148 22.92 11.47 -3.15
CA GLN A 148 23.83 12.20 -4.03
C GLN A 148 25.29 11.75 -3.90
N GLN A 149 25.76 11.40 -2.70
CA GLN A 149 27.11 10.90 -2.51
C GLN A 149 27.32 9.55 -3.23
N GLU A 150 26.33 8.66 -3.14
CA GLU A 150 26.39 7.32 -3.74
C GLU A 150 26.16 7.32 -5.26
N HIS A 151 25.39 8.27 -5.80
CA HIS A 151 24.95 8.25 -7.22
C HIS A 151 25.40 9.47 -8.03
N GLY A 152 25.83 10.55 -7.39
CA GLY A 152 26.27 11.80 -8.03
C GLY A 152 27.75 11.79 -8.44
N LYS A 153 28.58 10.87 -7.92
CA LYS A 153 30.00 10.75 -8.31
C LYS A 153 30.22 9.84 -9.52
N GLY A 154 29.48 10.11 -10.58
CA GLY A 154 29.77 9.63 -11.93
C GLY A 154 30.92 10.39 -12.59
N MET A 155 32.11 10.40 -11.98
CA MET A 155 33.38 10.61 -12.68
C MET A 155 34.41 9.70 -12.02
N GLY A 156 34.64 8.55 -12.62
CA GLY A 156 35.66 7.60 -12.18
C GLY A 156 37.03 8.27 -12.15
N LYS A 157 37.55 8.55 -10.96
CA LYS A 157 39.00 8.61 -10.78
C LYS A 157 39.50 7.17 -10.79
N GLY A 158 39.80 6.69 -12.01
CA GLY A 158 40.71 5.58 -12.18
C GLY A 158 41.96 5.87 -11.36
N LYS A 159 42.23 4.99 -10.40
CA LYS A 159 43.51 4.93 -9.70
C LYS A 159 44.59 4.66 -10.75
N ASN A 160 45.28 5.71 -11.22
CA ASN A 160 46.60 5.52 -11.79
C ASN A 160 47.57 5.40 -10.60
N LYS A 161 47.84 4.14 -10.24
CA LYS A 161 49.11 3.79 -9.59
C LYS A 161 50.08 3.51 -10.73
N ASN A 162 51.04 4.40 -10.91
CA ASN A 162 52.40 4.13 -11.39
C ASN A 162 53.27 5.29 -10.93
#